data_AF-A0A7C6N3C9-F1
#
_entry.id   AF-A0A7C6N3C9-F1
#
_cell.length_a   1.000
_cell.length_b   1.000
_cell.length_c   1.000
_cell.angle_alpha   90.00
_cell.angle_beta   90.00
_cell.angle_gamma   90.00
#
_symmetry.space_group_name_H-M   'P 1'
#
loop_
_entity.id
_entity.type
_entity.pdbx_description
1 polymer ?
#
loop_
_entity_poly.entity_id
_entity_poly.type
_entity_poly.pdbx_seq_one_letter_code
_entity_poly.pdbx_strand_id
1 'polypeptide(L)'
;MYEILIPIFIIVTLLIIYKIYNNLKPRIRKQKIFQMISERLDANNSDIQLSNSKSYDFTLTINNEVYALKIVSIEKNSEITINNPVTWEMHFGGGEYIGKPYRHHRYLREVVPFLKLKTEAKKIVIVTPDAKRILKWINESEMIIVSPNQTIDGVRIMNIDDFFNFILLT
;
A
#
# COMPACT_ATOMS: atom_id res chain seq x y z
N MET A 1 -37.92 29.33 11.89
CA MET A 1 -37.80 28.13 11.02
C MET A 1 -36.50 28.14 10.23
N TYR A 2 -36.16 29.21 9.50
CA TYR A 2 -34.88 29.33 8.77
C TYR A 2 -33.63 29.28 9.66
N GLU A 3 -33.72 29.79 10.89
CA GLU A 3 -32.62 29.76 11.86
C GLU A 3 -32.11 28.34 12.19
N ILE A 4 -32.97 27.32 12.08
CA ILE A 4 -32.61 25.90 12.32
C ILE A 4 -32.22 25.21 11.00
N LEU A 5 -32.76 25.66 9.86
CA LEU A 5 -32.46 25.07 8.55
C LEU A 5 -31.04 25.40 8.05
N ILE A 6 -30.56 26.62 8.32
CA ILE A 6 -29.20 27.07 7.94
C ILE A 6 -28.10 26.18 8.56
N PRO A 7 -28.06 25.92 9.89
CA PRO A 7 -27.02 25.09 10.48
C PRO A 7 -27.09 23.62 10.01
N ILE A 8 -28.29 23.08 9.80
CA ILE A 8 -28.46 21.73 9.23
C ILE A 8 -27.86 21.66 7.83
N PHE A 9 -28.13 22.65 6.98
CA PHE A 9 -27.57 22.71 5.63
C PHE A 9 -26.04 22.75 5.67
N ILE A 10 -25.44 23.58 6.53
CA ILE A 10 -23.98 23.66 6.68
C ILE A 10 -23.38 22.31 7.09
N ILE A 11 -23.97 21.61 8.07
CA ILE A 11 -23.50 20.29 8.52
C ILE A 11 -23.55 19.28 7.36
N VAL A 12 -24.65 19.24 6.61
CA VAL A 12 -24.80 18.35 5.46
C VAL A 12 -23.75 18.66 4.38
N THR A 13 -23.53 19.93 4.07
CA THR A 13 -22.50 20.35 3.11
C THR A 13 -21.10 19.92 3.55
N LEU A 14 -20.74 20.10 4.84
CA LEU A 14 -19.46 19.66 5.39
C LEU A 14 -19.28 18.13 5.29
N LEU A 15 -20.32 17.35 5.56
CA LEU A 15 -20.28 15.89 5.42
C LEU A 15 -20.07 15.46 3.96
N ILE A 16 -20.69 16.16 3.00
CA ILE A 16 -20.50 15.90 1.56
C ILE A 16 -19.06 16.22 1.15
N ILE A 17 -18.54 17.39 1.53
CA ILE A 17 -17.15 17.79 1.25
C ILE A 17 -16.17 16.78 1.83
N TYR A 18 -16.39 16.36 3.08
CA TYR A 18 -15.57 15.35 3.76
C TYR A 18 -15.56 14.02 2.99
N LYS A 19 -16.73 13.56 2.54
CA LYS A 19 -16.85 12.31 1.77
C LYS A 19 -16.15 12.41 0.40
N ILE A 20 -16.27 13.54 -0.29
CA ILE A 20 -15.59 13.79 -1.57
C ILE A 20 -14.07 13.77 -1.37
N TYR A 21 -13.56 14.49 -0.38
CA TYR A 21 -12.14 14.57 -0.07
C TYR A 21 -11.54 13.18 0.19
N ASN A 22 -12.20 12.39 1.05
CA ASN A 22 -11.74 11.04 1.39
C ASN A 22 -11.76 10.07 0.20
N ASN A 23 -12.67 10.24 -0.76
CA ASN A 23 -12.74 9.40 -1.96
C ASN A 23 -11.72 9.78 -3.04
N LEU A 24 -11.37 11.07 -3.17
CA LEU A 24 -10.45 11.54 -4.21
C LEU A 24 -8.97 11.35 -3.84
N LYS A 25 -8.61 11.56 -2.57
CA LYS A 25 -7.24 11.41 -2.07
C LYS A 25 -6.53 10.11 -2.48
N PRO A 26 -7.14 8.90 -2.35
CA PRO A 26 -6.48 7.67 -2.76
C PRO A 26 -6.28 7.58 -4.28
N ARG A 27 -7.18 8.15 -5.09
CA ARG A 27 -7.05 8.14 -6.57
C ARG A 27 -5.89 9.01 -7.02
N ILE A 28 -5.79 10.23 -6.49
CA ILE A 28 -4.69 11.16 -6.80
C ILE A 28 -3.34 10.54 -6.42
N ARG A 29 -3.27 9.89 -5.25
CA ARG A 29 -2.05 9.21 -4.80
C ARG A 29 -1.64 8.08 -5.74
N LYS A 30 -2.59 7.24 -6.17
CA LYS A 30 -2.33 6.17 -7.14
C LYS A 30 -1.83 6.71 -8.47
N GLN A 31 -2.46 7.76 -9.00
CA GLN A 31 -2.04 8.40 -10.25
C GLN A 31 -0.62 8.98 -10.13
N LYS A 32 -0.30 9.63 -9.01
CA LYS A 32 1.06 10.14 -8.77
C LYS A 32 2.10 9.01 -8.77
N ILE A 33 1.80 7.89 -8.10
CA ILE A 33 2.72 6.75 -8.07
C ILE A 33 2.82 6.08 -9.45
N PHE A 34 1.71 5.95 -10.17
CA PHE A 34 1.73 5.49 -11.56
C PHE A 34 2.68 6.35 -12.40
N GLN A 35 2.49 7.66 -12.38
CA GLN A 35 3.34 8.60 -13.11
C GLN A 35 4.81 8.47 -12.72
N MET A 36 5.11 8.40 -11.41
CA MET A 36 6.49 8.21 -10.92
C MET A 36 7.11 6.89 -11.40
N ILE A 37 6.33 5.82 -11.49
CA ILE A 37 6.79 4.53 -12.00
C ILE A 37 6.98 4.60 -13.52
N SER A 38 6.00 5.10 -14.27
CA SER A 38 6.08 5.26 -15.72
C SER A 38 7.30 6.07 -16.15
N GLU A 39 7.54 7.22 -15.52
CA GLU A 39 8.70 8.09 -15.81
C GLU A 39 10.05 7.38 -15.61
N ARG A 40 10.13 6.39 -14.72
CA ARG A 40 11.34 5.60 -14.49
C ARG A 40 11.45 4.36 -15.38
N LEU A 41 10.33 3.86 -15.92
CA LEU A 41 10.28 2.67 -16.76
C LEU A 41 10.56 2.96 -18.25
N ASP A 42 10.33 4.18 -18.72
CA ASP A 42 10.59 4.60 -20.12
C ASP A 42 12.04 4.35 -20.58
N ALA A 43 12.97 4.10 -19.64
CA ALA A 43 14.36 3.74 -19.93
C ALA A 43 14.59 2.24 -20.25
N ASN A 44 13.69 1.31 -19.90
CA ASN A 44 14.02 -0.11 -19.70
C ASN A 44 13.14 -1.15 -20.46
N ASN A 45 12.66 -0.91 -21.69
CA ASN A 45 11.83 -1.89 -22.44
C ASN A 45 10.66 -2.47 -21.63
N SER A 46 10.08 -1.67 -20.74
CA SER A 46 9.09 -2.09 -19.77
C SER A 46 7.74 -1.45 -20.07
N ASP A 47 6.64 -2.17 -19.84
CA ASP A 47 5.28 -1.66 -20.01
C ASP A 47 4.53 -1.66 -18.69
N ILE A 48 3.85 -0.56 -18.36
CA ILE A 48 3.02 -0.43 -17.16
C ILE A 48 1.61 0.01 -17.52
N GLN A 49 0.63 -0.75 -17.03
CA GLN A 49 -0.77 -0.51 -17.30
C GLN A 49 -1.57 -0.37 -16.00
N LEU A 50 -2.48 0.59 -15.99
CA LEU A 50 -3.48 0.73 -14.93
C LEU A 50 -4.43 -0.46 -14.96
N SER A 51 -4.68 -1.04 -13.78
CA SER A 51 -5.68 -2.07 -13.64
C SER A 51 -7.03 -1.50 -13.22
N ASN A 52 -8.10 -1.96 -13.87
CA ASN A 52 -9.47 -1.74 -13.41
C ASN A 52 -9.91 -2.74 -12.31
N SER A 53 -9.02 -3.65 -11.91
CA SER A 53 -9.30 -4.67 -10.89
C SER A 53 -9.40 -4.05 -9.49
N LYS A 54 -10.26 -4.62 -8.65
CA LYS A 54 -10.24 -4.31 -7.21
C LYS A 54 -9.03 -4.94 -6.51
N SER A 55 -8.49 -6.03 -7.06
CA SER A 55 -7.47 -6.83 -6.40
C SER A 55 -6.06 -6.28 -6.57
N TYR A 56 -5.73 -5.63 -7.67
CA TYR A 56 -4.40 -5.03 -7.91
C TYR A 56 -4.58 -3.69 -8.63
N ASP A 57 -3.61 -2.79 -8.48
CA ASP A 57 -3.70 -1.43 -9.00
C ASP A 57 -3.00 -1.28 -10.36
N PHE A 58 -1.95 -2.06 -10.61
CA PHE A 58 -1.19 -2.01 -11.87
C PHE A 58 -0.74 -3.40 -12.34
N THR A 59 -0.55 -3.53 -13.64
CA THR A 59 0.22 -4.62 -14.25
C THR A 59 1.51 -4.02 -14.78
N LEU A 60 2.63 -4.70 -14.54
CA LEU A 60 3.94 -4.31 -15.02
C LEU A 60 4.57 -5.50 -15.74
N THR A 61 5.10 -5.28 -16.94
CA THR A 61 5.85 -6.27 -17.71
C THR A 61 7.28 -5.80 -17.86
N ILE A 62 8.23 -6.59 -17.36
CA ILE A 62 9.68 -6.36 -17.48
C ILE A 62 10.30 -7.67 -17.93
N ASN A 63 11.10 -7.67 -19.00
CA ASN A 63 11.84 -8.87 -19.47
C ASN A 63 10.96 -10.13 -19.61
N ASN A 64 9.79 -9.98 -20.24
CA ASN A 64 8.75 -11.01 -20.40
C ASN A 64 8.14 -11.57 -19.10
N GLU A 65 8.45 -10.98 -17.95
CA GLU A 65 7.89 -11.33 -16.67
C GLU A 65 6.76 -10.37 -16.30
N VAL A 66 5.61 -10.93 -15.92
CA VAL A 66 4.42 -10.15 -15.58
C VAL A 66 4.29 -10.04 -14.06
N TYR A 67 4.15 -8.79 -13.60
CA TYR A 67 3.99 -8.43 -12.20
C TYR A 67 2.62 -7.79 -11.97
N ALA A 68 1.89 -8.31 -10.99
CA ALA A 68 0.70 -7.65 -10.46
C ALA A 68 1.11 -6.80 -9.25
N LEU A 69 0.82 -5.50 -9.30
CA LEU A 69 1.25 -4.54 -8.29
C LEU A 69 0.07 -4.03 -7.47
N LYS A 70 0.22 -3.98 -6.15
CA LYS A 70 -0.75 -3.37 -5.23
C LYS A 70 -0.09 -2.26 -4.42
N ILE A 71 -0.65 -1.06 -4.44
CA ILE A 71 -0.21 0.03 -3.58
C ILE A 71 -0.99 0.01 -2.28
N VAL A 72 -0.26 0.06 -1.16
CA VAL A 72 -0.80 0.11 0.18
C VAL A 72 -0.42 1.41 0.84
N SER A 73 -1.44 2.21 1.14
CA SER A 73 -1.29 3.48 1.82
C SER A 73 -1.25 3.25 3.33
N ILE A 74 -0.10 3.49 3.94
CA ILE A 74 0.09 3.45 5.40
C ILE A 74 0.22 4.85 6.00
N GLU A 75 0.23 4.91 7.33
CA GLU A 75 0.57 6.13 8.06
C GLU A 75 2.09 6.30 8.14
N LYS A 76 2.57 7.54 8.25
CA LYS A 76 4.00 7.80 8.50
C LYS A 76 4.44 7.14 9.80
N ASN A 77 5.72 6.76 9.89
CA ASN A 77 6.31 6.17 11.08
C ASN A 77 5.60 4.89 11.53
N SER A 78 5.11 4.09 10.59
CA SER A 78 4.42 2.84 10.87
C SER A 78 5.28 1.62 10.58
N GLU A 79 4.87 0.50 11.17
CA GLU A 79 5.40 -0.83 10.95
C GLU A 79 4.27 -1.71 10.38
N ILE A 80 4.64 -2.63 9.50
CA ILE A 80 3.73 -3.65 8.99
C ILE A 80 4.12 -4.99 9.59
N THR A 81 3.11 -5.72 10.06
CA THR A 81 3.27 -7.07 10.61
C THR A 81 2.43 -8.05 9.80
N ILE A 82 3.08 -9.08 9.27
CA ILE A 82 2.46 -10.19 8.56
C ILE A 82 2.19 -11.29 9.57
N ASN A 83 0.93 -11.41 9.98
CA ASN A 83 0.51 -12.42 10.95
C ASN A 83 0.28 -13.77 10.26
N ASN A 84 -0.30 -13.76 9.07
CA ASN A 84 -0.50 -14.93 8.22
C ASN A 84 -0.63 -14.53 6.74
N PRO A 85 -0.74 -15.49 5.79
CA PRO A 85 -0.76 -15.20 4.35
C PRO A 85 -1.82 -14.21 3.88
N VAL A 86 -2.87 -13.94 4.66
CA VAL A 86 -3.96 -13.02 4.28
C VAL A 86 -4.25 -11.95 5.33
N THR A 87 -3.56 -11.94 6.47
CA THR A 87 -3.86 -11.05 7.60
C THR A 87 -2.63 -10.26 7.96
N TRP A 88 -2.62 -9.00 7.55
CA TRP A 88 -1.55 -8.06 7.81
C TRP A 88 -2.08 -6.92 8.68
N GLU A 89 -1.23 -6.42 9.57
CA GLU A 89 -1.54 -5.32 10.48
C GLU A 89 -0.54 -4.20 10.28
N MET A 90 -0.98 -2.97 10.54
CA MET A 90 -0.16 -1.78 10.57
C MET A 90 -0.18 -1.21 11.98
N HIS A 91 0.99 -1.03 12.59
CA HIS A 91 1.18 -0.38 13.87
C HIS A 91 1.72 1.04 13.65
N PHE A 92 1.10 2.06 14.25
CA PHE A 92 1.42 3.47 13.99
C PHE A 92 1.19 4.37 15.21
N GLY A 93 1.55 5.64 15.08
CA GLY A 93 1.56 6.59 16.20
C GLY A 93 2.77 6.44 17.13
N GLY A 94 3.72 5.57 16.78
CA GLY A 94 5.07 5.56 17.32
C GLY A 94 5.83 6.74 16.70
N GLY A 95 6.54 7.51 17.53
CA GLY A 95 7.39 8.60 17.01
C GLY A 95 8.58 8.05 16.24
N GLU A 96 9.44 8.93 15.71
CA GLU A 96 10.64 8.53 14.97
C GLU A 96 11.64 7.74 15.83
N TYR A 97 11.72 8.08 17.12
CA TYR A 97 12.65 7.51 18.07
C TYR A 97 12.40 6.04 18.42
N ILE A 98 13.50 5.30 18.57
CA ILE A 98 13.54 3.91 19.03
C ILE A 98 12.93 3.82 20.44
N GLY A 99 12.12 2.79 20.68
CA GLY A 99 11.52 2.51 22.00
C GLY A 99 10.20 3.22 22.27
N LYS A 100 9.73 4.13 21.40
CA LYS A 100 8.40 4.73 21.56
C LYS A 100 7.31 3.74 21.11
N PRO A 101 6.36 3.36 21.98
CA PRO A 101 5.34 2.38 21.62
C PRO A 101 4.41 2.93 20.53
N TYR A 102 3.99 2.04 19.64
CA TYR A 102 2.90 2.30 18.71
C TYR A 102 1.60 2.44 19.51
N ARG A 103 0.88 3.55 19.30
CA ARG A 103 -0.36 3.87 20.04
C ARG A 103 -1.60 3.26 19.38
N HIS A 104 -1.50 2.96 18.09
CA HIS A 104 -2.61 2.51 17.28
C HIS A 104 -2.18 1.33 16.41
N HIS A 105 -3.13 0.48 16.09
CA HIS A 105 -2.98 -0.56 15.10
C HIS A 105 -4.26 -0.69 14.27
N ARG A 106 -4.14 -1.18 13.04
CA ARG A 106 -5.29 -1.57 12.21
C ARG A 106 -4.93 -2.71 11.27
N TYR A 107 -5.92 -3.51 10.90
CA TYR A 107 -5.79 -4.48 9.81
C TYR A 107 -5.71 -3.79 8.45
N LEU A 108 -4.82 -4.28 7.59
CA LEU A 108 -4.70 -3.88 6.18
C LEU A 108 -5.69 -4.67 5.31
N ARG A 109 -6.98 -4.52 5.59
CA ARG A 109 -8.06 -5.26 4.89
C ARG A 109 -8.09 -5.00 3.38
N GLU A 110 -7.60 -3.84 2.96
CA GLU A 110 -7.46 -3.43 1.55
C GLU A 110 -6.52 -4.34 0.73
N VAL A 111 -5.62 -5.07 1.39
CA VAL A 111 -4.66 -5.97 0.76
C VAL A 111 -5.23 -7.38 0.57
N VAL A 112 -6.22 -7.79 1.36
CA VAL A 112 -6.75 -9.17 1.37
C VAL A 112 -7.19 -9.66 -0.02
N PRO A 113 -7.92 -8.87 -0.85
CA PRO A 113 -8.30 -9.31 -2.19
C PRO A 113 -7.10 -9.57 -3.12
N PHE A 114 -6.01 -8.83 -2.91
CA PHE A 114 -4.76 -9.01 -3.64
C PHE A 114 -4.05 -10.30 -3.22
N LEU A 115 -3.93 -10.54 -1.92
CA LEU A 115 -3.23 -11.72 -1.41
C LEU A 115 -3.91 -13.01 -1.87
N LYS A 116 -5.24 -13.02 -1.87
CA LYS A 116 -6.07 -14.15 -2.32
C LYS A 116 -6.15 -14.30 -3.84
N LEU A 117 -5.62 -13.36 -4.61
CA LEU A 117 -5.64 -13.44 -6.07
C LEU A 117 -4.84 -14.66 -6.54
N LYS A 118 -5.53 -15.52 -7.32
CA LYS A 118 -4.92 -16.60 -8.08
C LYS A 118 -4.53 -16.06 -9.45
N THR A 119 -3.24 -15.95 -9.71
CA THR A 119 -2.67 -15.45 -10.95
C THR A 119 -1.28 -16.05 -11.13
N GLU A 120 -0.86 -16.20 -12.39
CA GLU A 120 0.52 -16.58 -12.74
C GLU A 120 1.48 -15.39 -12.61
N ALA A 121 0.96 -14.16 -12.57
CA ALA A 121 1.76 -12.97 -12.37
C ALA A 121 2.42 -12.94 -10.98
N LYS A 122 3.68 -12.48 -10.93
CA LYS A 122 4.41 -12.26 -9.69
C LYS A 122 3.74 -11.13 -8.90
N LYS A 123 3.41 -11.37 -7.64
CA LYS A 123 2.69 -10.40 -6.80
C LYS A 123 3.67 -9.51 -6.02
N ILE A 124 3.51 -8.20 -6.15
CA ILE A 124 4.26 -7.20 -5.38
C ILE A 124 3.30 -6.26 -4.67
N VAL A 125 3.48 -6.10 -3.35
CA VAL A 125 2.89 -5.04 -2.56
C VAL A 125 3.91 -3.92 -2.38
N ILE A 126 3.55 -2.72 -2.84
CA ILE A 126 4.33 -1.50 -2.66
C ILE A 126 3.70 -0.69 -1.53
N VAL A 127 4.49 -0.41 -0.51
CA VAL A 127 4.06 0.32 0.67
C VAL A 127 4.42 1.79 0.54
N THR A 128 3.51 2.68 0.92
CA THR A 128 3.74 4.13 0.85
C THR A 128 2.95 4.90 1.93
N PRO A 129 3.53 5.90 2.63
CA PRO A 129 4.97 6.19 2.68
C PRO A 129 5.72 4.98 3.24
N ASP A 130 7.04 5.02 3.24
CA ASP A 130 7.84 3.87 3.62
C ASP A 130 7.55 3.42 5.05
N ALA A 131 7.41 2.10 5.21
CA ALA A 131 7.34 1.48 6.52
C ALA A 131 8.73 1.50 7.15
N LYS A 132 8.80 1.74 8.46
CA LYS A 132 10.06 1.66 9.20
C LYS A 132 10.69 0.27 9.11
N ARG A 133 9.85 -0.75 9.16
CA ARG A 133 10.18 -2.15 8.97
C ARG A 133 8.92 -2.93 8.66
N ILE A 134 9.13 -4.06 8.00
CA ILE A 134 8.12 -5.05 7.71
C ILE A 134 8.53 -6.32 8.46
N LEU A 135 7.64 -6.84 9.29
CA LEU A 135 7.88 -8.01 10.12
C LEU A 135 6.98 -9.16 9.68
N LYS A 136 7.46 -10.40 9.87
CA LYS A 136 6.65 -11.61 9.75
C LYS A 136 6.73 -12.41 11.04
N TRP A 137 5.58 -12.82 11.56
CA TRP A 137 5.51 -13.82 12.62
C TRP A 137 5.93 -15.18 12.08
N ILE A 138 6.89 -15.81 12.76
CA ILE A 138 7.32 -17.18 12.47
C ILE A 138 6.69 -18.17 13.44
N ASN A 139 6.64 -17.80 14.72
CA ASN A 139 6.03 -18.58 15.80
C ASN A 139 5.54 -17.63 16.92
N GLU A 140 5.10 -18.18 18.06
CA GLU A 140 4.52 -17.39 19.17
C GLU A 140 5.49 -16.38 19.81
N SER A 141 6.80 -16.57 19.66
CA SER A 141 7.82 -15.75 20.34
C SER A 141 8.80 -15.06 19.39
N GLU A 142 8.66 -15.28 18.08
CA GLU A 142 9.65 -14.85 17.11
C GLU A 142 9.03 -14.14 15.90
N MET A 143 9.61 -12.98 15.60
CA MET A 143 9.36 -12.21 14.40
C MET A 143 10.67 -11.98 13.65
N ILE A 144 10.61 -12.06 12.33
CA ILE A 144 11.73 -11.73 11.46
C ILE A 144 11.45 -10.44 10.69
N ILE A 145 12.51 -9.70 10.37
CA ILE A 145 12.43 -8.59 9.43
C ILE A 145 12.39 -9.16 8.02
N VAL A 146 11.39 -8.75 7.25
CA VAL A 146 11.22 -9.13 5.85
C VAL A 146 12.05 -8.20 4.98
N SER A 147 12.97 -8.76 4.21
CA SER A 147 13.77 -8.00 3.24
C SER A 147 13.00 -7.79 1.92
N PRO A 148 13.23 -6.70 1.18
CA PRO A 148 12.51 -6.41 -0.08
C PRO A 148 12.66 -7.48 -1.17
N ASN A 149 13.76 -8.21 -1.16
CA ASN A 149 14.04 -9.30 -2.12
C ASN A 149 13.38 -10.63 -1.74
N GLN A 150 12.85 -10.76 -0.52
CA GLN A 150 12.21 -11.97 -0.04
C GLN A 150 10.78 -12.08 -0.52
N THR A 151 10.38 -13.30 -0.91
CA THR A 151 8.98 -13.60 -1.27
C THR A 151 8.34 -14.31 -0.09
N ILE A 152 7.30 -13.70 0.46
CA ILE A 152 6.54 -14.18 1.62
C ILE A 152 5.17 -14.63 1.15
N ASP A 153 4.86 -15.91 1.31
CA ASP A 153 3.55 -16.49 0.97
C ASP A 153 3.12 -16.17 -0.48
N GLY A 154 4.10 -16.19 -1.40
CA GLY A 154 3.91 -15.88 -2.83
C GLY A 154 3.80 -14.40 -3.17
N VAL A 155 4.17 -13.50 -2.25
CA VAL A 155 4.10 -12.04 -2.42
C VAL A 155 5.41 -11.39 -1.97
N ARG A 156 5.97 -10.49 -2.78
CA ARG A 156 7.03 -9.58 -2.31
C ARG A 156 6.41 -8.33 -1.73
N ILE A 157 6.95 -7.84 -0.63
CA ILE A 157 6.54 -6.59 -0.01
C ILE A 157 7.76 -5.69 0.12
N MET A 158 7.61 -4.43 -0.30
CA MET A 158 8.72 -3.50 -0.32
C MET A 158 8.22 -2.06 -0.23
N ASN A 159 9.10 -1.17 0.20
CA ASN A 159 8.88 0.26 0.12
C ASN A 159 8.99 0.75 -1.33
N ILE A 160 8.57 1.99 -1.60
CA ILE A 160 8.58 2.51 -2.97
C ILE A 160 10.01 2.67 -3.52
N ASP A 161 10.95 3.06 -2.66
CA ASP A 161 12.35 3.24 -3.07
C ASP A 161 13.02 1.89 -3.37
N ASP A 162 12.73 0.87 -2.57
CA ASP A 162 13.18 -0.50 -2.83
C ASP A 162 12.61 -1.06 -4.13
N PHE A 163 11.33 -0.74 -4.43
CA PHE A 163 10.71 -1.11 -5.70
C PHE A 163 11.42 -0.46 -6.89
N PHE A 164 11.79 0.82 -6.77
CA PHE A 164 12.55 1.49 -7.81
C PHE A 164 13.94 0.88 -8.02
N ASN A 165 14.61 0.45 -6.96
CA ASN A 165 15.87 -0.29 -7.09
C ASN A 165 15.65 -1.66 -7.76
N PHE A 166 14.57 -2.36 -7.41
CA PHE A 166 14.22 -3.66 -7.98
C PHE A 166 14.03 -3.59 -9.50
N ILE A 167 13.30 -2.59 -10.02
CA ILE A 167 13.05 -2.44 -11.46
C ILE A 167 14.29 -1.99 -12.25
N LEU A 168 15.28 -1.37 -11.60
CA LEU A 168 16.53 -0.95 -12.26
C LEU A 168 17.55 -2.10 -12.38
N LEU A 169 17.46 -3.09 -11.49
CA LEU A 169 18.38 -4.24 -11.44
C LEU A 169 17.85 -5.47 -12.17
N THR A 170 16.60 -5.45 -12.63
CA THR A 170 15.94 -6.57 -13.33
C THR A 170 16.07 -6.39 -14.83
#